data_AF-A0A2A3TAL2-F1
#
_entry.id   AF-A0A2A3TAL2-F1
#
_cell.length_a   1.000
_cell.length_b   1.000
_cell.length_c   1.000
_cell.angle_alpha   90.00
_cell.angle_beta   90.00
_cell.angle_gamma   90.00
#
_symmetry.space_group_name_H-M   'P 1'
#
loop_
_entity.id
_entity.type
_entity.pdbx_description
1 polymer ?
#
loop_
_entity_poly.entity_id
_entity_poly.type
_entity_poly.pdbx_seq_one_letter_code
_entity_poly.pdbx_strand_id
1 'polypeptide(L)'
;MKLKVISNDPGAFPCDTCDTNCCKEYTIFVNAHDIYRLSTGLKKSPESFLELFGAKDFDLGIKVQEGLLDLALKQKDGACMFLKKSKDIYRCTVNEIKPSVCKSYPFGFKNGKFIQMDDIVCPTDWDTSAFESMMSIHLKKDKDEWQFYDNLVAEWNKIDGAKKSLSEFFKFMINRVAIDLAPSQ
;
A
#
# COMPACT_ATOMS: atom_id res chain seq x y z
N MET A 1 -31.40 6.89 -13.53
CA MET A 1 -30.04 7.20 -13.03
C MET A 1 -29.19 7.59 -14.23
N LYS A 2 -28.81 8.87 -14.38
CA LYS A 2 -27.99 9.30 -15.53
C LYS A 2 -26.54 8.94 -15.23
N LEU A 3 -25.99 8.00 -15.98
CA LEU A 3 -24.55 7.71 -15.99
C LEU A 3 -23.81 8.99 -16.38
N LYS A 4 -22.98 9.53 -15.49
CA LYS A 4 -22.04 10.59 -15.83
C LYS A 4 -20.90 9.94 -16.61
N VAL A 5 -20.83 10.25 -17.90
CA VAL A 5 -19.64 10.00 -18.71
C VAL A 5 -18.52 10.85 -18.10
N ILE A 6 -17.57 10.19 -17.43
CA ILE A 6 -16.33 10.84 -17.00
C ILE A 6 -15.50 11.00 -18.28
N SER A 7 -15.05 12.22 -18.55
CA SER A 7 -14.28 12.55 -19.74
C SER A 7 -13.03 11.67 -19.86
N ASN A 8 -12.81 11.10 -21.05
CA ASN A 8 -11.58 10.43 -21.44
C ASN A 8 -10.43 11.44 -21.65
N ASP A 9 -10.22 12.35 -20.70
CA ASP A 9 -9.00 13.15 -20.64
C ASP A 9 -7.89 12.23 -20.08
N PRO A 10 -6.87 11.87 -20.88
CA PRO A 10 -5.79 10.99 -20.43
C PRO A 10 -4.98 11.57 -19.25
N GLY A 11 -5.14 12.86 -18.94
CA GLY A 11 -4.45 13.54 -17.84
C GLY A 11 -5.22 13.62 -16.52
N ALA A 12 -6.53 13.34 -16.49
CA ALA A 12 -7.34 13.45 -15.28
C ALA A 12 -7.41 12.10 -14.57
N PHE A 13 -6.68 11.95 -13.45
CA PHE A 13 -6.80 10.73 -12.63
C PHE A 13 -8.23 10.63 -12.08
N PRO A 14 -8.96 9.52 -12.33
CA PRO A 14 -10.35 9.36 -11.88
C PRO A 14 -10.53 9.54 -10.37
N CYS A 15 -9.45 9.31 -9.61
CA CYS A 15 -9.40 9.50 -8.17
C CYS A 15 -9.70 10.94 -7.72
N ASP A 16 -9.43 11.94 -8.57
CA ASP A 16 -9.67 13.35 -8.24
C ASP A 16 -11.14 13.74 -8.27
N THR A 17 -11.99 12.89 -8.84
CA THR A 17 -13.44 13.14 -8.99
C THR A 17 -14.31 12.03 -8.44
N CYS A 18 -13.73 10.90 -8.00
CA CYS A 18 -14.48 9.77 -7.46
C CYS A 18 -14.84 9.93 -5.96
N ASP A 19 -15.79 9.11 -5.50
CA ASP A 19 -16.29 9.08 -4.11
C ASP A 19 -15.34 8.35 -3.14
N THR A 20 -14.17 7.90 -3.61
CA THR A 20 -13.09 7.28 -2.81
C THR A 20 -13.51 6.06 -1.98
N ASN A 21 -14.51 5.30 -2.44
CA ASN A 21 -15.01 4.12 -1.72
C ASN A 21 -13.95 3.03 -1.52
N CYS A 22 -12.92 2.95 -2.36
CA CYS A 22 -11.79 2.03 -2.11
C CYS A 22 -11.10 2.28 -0.75
N CYS A 23 -11.15 3.50 -0.21
CA CYS A 23 -10.64 3.79 1.12
C CYS A 23 -11.56 3.30 2.25
N LYS A 24 -12.80 2.89 1.97
CA LYS A 24 -13.78 2.43 2.96
C LYS A 24 -13.93 0.91 2.97
N GLU A 25 -13.76 0.28 1.81
CA GLU A 25 -14.06 -1.15 1.63
C GLU A 25 -12.87 -2.09 1.89
N TYR A 26 -11.64 -1.60 1.73
CA TYR A 26 -10.45 -2.46 1.78
C TYR A 26 -9.55 -2.21 3.00
N THR A 27 -9.06 -3.30 3.57
CA THR A 27 -7.86 -3.29 4.42
C THR A 27 -6.64 -3.18 3.53
N ILE A 28 -5.83 -2.13 3.74
CA ILE A 28 -4.68 -1.81 2.90
C ILE A 28 -3.42 -2.33 3.58
N PHE A 29 -2.98 -3.52 3.20
CA PHE A 29 -1.67 -4.05 3.59
C PHE A 29 -0.55 -3.28 2.89
N VAL A 30 0.58 -3.13 3.58
CA VAL A 30 1.69 -2.28 3.11
C VAL A 30 3.03 -2.99 3.26
N ASN A 31 3.95 -2.70 2.34
CA ASN A 31 5.31 -3.22 2.38
C ASN A 31 6.28 -2.22 3.05
N ALA A 32 7.56 -2.61 3.16
CA ALA A 32 8.58 -1.76 3.80
C ALA A 32 8.76 -0.40 3.12
N HIS A 33 8.74 -0.34 1.79
CA HIS A 33 8.89 0.90 1.03
C HIS A 33 7.69 1.83 1.19
N ASP A 34 6.47 1.30 1.24
CA ASP A 34 5.25 2.06 1.58
C ASP A 34 5.40 2.73 2.95
N ILE A 35 5.80 1.96 3.96
CA ILE A 35 5.96 2.45 5.33
C ILE A 35 7.06 3.49 5.41
N TYR A 36 8.18 3.28 4.71
CA TYR A 36 9.28 4.25 4.64
C TYR A 36 8.83 5.57 4.00
N ARG A 37 8.14 5.52 2.84
CA ARG A 37 7.64 6.73 2.15
C ARG A 37 6.61 7.48 2.99
N LEU A 38 5.70 6.77 3.67
CA LEU A 38 4.74 7.39 4.57
C LEU A 38 5.43 8.02 5.78
N SER A 39 6.37 7.31 6.42
CA SER A 39 7.08 7.80 7.61
C SER A 39 7.88 9.07 7.30
N THR A 40 8.62 9.07 6.19
CA THR A 40 9.43 10.20 5.73
C THR A 40 8.56 11.37 5.27
N GLY A 41 7.54 11.12 4.45
CA GLY A 41 6.66 12.17 3.93
C GLY A 41 5.79 12.82 5.00
N LEU A 42 5.34 12.06 6.01
CA LEU A 42 4.54 12.58 7.13
C LEU A 42 5.39 13.09 8.30
N LYS A 43 6.67 12.72 8.36
CA LYS A 43 7.54 12.89 9.55
C LYS A 43 6.92 12.27 10.80
N LYS A 44 6.39 11.05 10.66
CA LYS A 44 5.75 10.30 11.73
C LYS A 44 6.31 8.88 11.82
N SER A 45 6.20 8.27 12.99
CA SER A 45 6.58 6.88 13.17
C SER A 45 5.52 5.93 12.57
N PRO A 46 5.92 4.71 12.15
CA PRO A 46 5.01 3.71 11.62
C PRO A 46 3.81 3.42 12.53
N GLU A 47 4.02 3.36 13.85
CA GLU A 47 2.98 3.11 14.85
C GLU A 47 1.84 4.13 14.81
N SER A 48 2.10 5.33 14.32
CA SER A 48 1.08 6.38 14.22
C SER A 48 0.03 6.07 13.15
N PHE A 49 0.39 5.27 12.13
CA PHE A 49 -0.48 5.00 10.98
C PHE A 49 -0.68 3.54 10.61
N LEU A 50 -0.02 2.60 11.30
CA LEU A 50 -0.19 1.16 11.09
C LEU A 50 -1.06 0.50 12.15
N GLU A 51 -1.84 -0.49 11.70
CA GLU A 51 -2.59 -1.43 12.52
C GLU A 51 -2.03 -2.84 12.32
N LEU A 52 -2.11 -3.65 13.36
CA LEU A 52 -1.54 -5.00 13.39
C LEU A 52 -2.61 -6.02 13.04
N PHE A 53 -2.30 -6.89 12.09
CA PHE A 53 -3.14 -8.03 11.74
C PHE A 53 -2.38 -9.30 12.07
N GLY A 54 -3.06 -10.35 12.53
CA GLY A 54 -2.44 -11.67 12.60
C GLY A 54 -2.08 -12.13 11.19
N ALA A 55 -0.86 -12.61 11.00
CA ALA A 55 -0.40 -12.97 9.66
C ALA A 55 -1.24 -14.11 9.07
N LYS A 56 -1.62 -13.96 7.80
CA LYS A 56 -2.39 -15.02 7.09
C LYS A 56 -1.48 -16.10 6.53
N ASP A 57 -0.27 -15.72 6.16
CA ASP A 57 0.77 -16.62 5.68
C ASP A 57 1.86 -16.73 6.76
N PHE A 58 2.06 -17.94 7.28
CA PHE A 58 3.00 -18.16 8.38
C PHE A 58 4.46 -18.01 7.96
N ASP A 59 4.76 -18.18 6.67
CA ASP A 59 6.11 -18.08 6.13
C ASP A 59 6.50 -16.63 5.83
N LEU A 60 5.50 -15.77 5.56
CA LEU A 60 5.69 -14.36 5.22
C LEU A 60 5.40 -13.39 6.38
N GLY A 61 4.78 -13.87 7.46
CA GLY A 61 4.48 -13.03 8.63
C GLY A 61 5.72 -12.56 9.40
N ILE A 62 5.64 -11.37 9.97
CA ILE A 62 6.69 -10.79 10.81
C ILE A 62 6.67 -11.43 12.18
N LYS A 63 7.75 -12.11 12.59
CA LYS A 63 7.88 -12.67 13.94
C LYS A 63 8.43 -11.61 14.88
N VAL A 64 7.63 -11.21 15.86
CA VAL A 64 8.01 -10.30 16.95
C VAL A 64 7.50 -10.84 18.28
N GLN A 65 7.92 -10.26 19.40
CA GLN A 65 7.45 -10.66 20.74
C GLN A 65 5.92 -10.55 20.88
N GLU A 66 5.29 -9.64 20.14
CA GLU A 66 3.84 -9.42 20.12
C GLU A 66 3.08 -10.52 19.35
N GLY A 67 3.78 -11.34 18.57
CA GLY A 67 3.21 -12.44 17.80
C GLY A 67 3.70 -12.48 16.36
N LEU A 68 2.92 -13.17 15.52
CA LEU A 68 3.15 -13.26 14.08
C LEU A 68 2.18 -12.33 13.36
N LEU A 69 2.71 -11.29 12.71
CA LEU A 69 1.93 -10.13 12.30
C LEU A 69 2.12 -9.77 10.83
N ASP A 70 1.05 -9.23 10.24
CA ASP A 70 1.04 -8.42 9.02
C ASP A 70 0.73 -6.96 9.37
N LEU A 71 1.13 -6.03 8.49
CA LEU A 71 0.96 -4.59 8.69
C LEU A 71 -0.02 -4.01 7.67
N ALA A 72 -1.01 -3.28 8.18
CA ALA A 72 -1.97 -2.55 7.34
C ALA A 72 -2.09 -1.09 7.80
N LEU A 73 -2.62 -0.23 6.94
CA LEU A 73 -2.98 1.13 7.34
C LEU A 73 -4.15 1.10 8.34
N LYS A 74 -4.07 1.92 9.40
CA LYS A 74 -5.17 2.05 10.36
C LYS A 74 -6.46 2.48 9.68
N GLN A 75 -7.55 1.96 10.22
CA GLN A 75 -8.89 2.47 9.96
C GLN A 75 -9.28 3.50 11.03
N LYS A 76 -10.06 4.50 10.64
CA LYS A 76 -10.71 5.47 11.51
C LYS A 76 -12.12 5.72 10.98
N ASP A 77 -13.12 5.57 11.86
CA ASP A 77 -14.53 5.80 11.53
C ASP A 77 -15.01 4.94 10.33
N GLY A 78 -14.51 3.70 10.22
CA GLY A 78 -14.86 2.77 9.15
C GLY A 78 -14.20 3.05 7.79
N ALA A 79 -13.16 3.87 7.74
CA ALA A 79 -12.39 4.13 6.53
C ALA A 79 -10.90 4.32 6.81
N CYS A 80 -10.05 4.19 5.79
CA CYS A 80 -8.62 4.40 5.89
C CYS A 80 -8.34 5.74 6.57
N MET A 81 -7.45 5.76 7.56
CA MET A 81 -7.19 6.95 8.39
C MET A 81 -6.75 8.20 7.61
N PHE A 82 -6.25 8.03 6.38
CA PHE A 82 -5.85 9.11 5.50
C PHE A 82 -7.01 9.65 4.64
N LEU A 83 -8.19 9.06 4.73
CA LEU A 83 -9.39 9.58 4.10
C LEU A 83 -9.93 10.75 4.91
N LYS A 84 -10.00 11.93 4.30
CA LYS A 84 -10.56 13.12 4.94
C LYS A 84 -11.71 13.68 4.14
N LYS A 85 -12.82 13.96 4.81
CA LYS A 85 -13.95 14.71 4.26
C LYS A 85 -13.66 16.21 4.39
N SER A 86 -13.77 16.95 3.30
CA SER A 86 -13.84 18.41 3.28
C SER A 86 -15.12 18.81 2.55
N LYS A 87 -16.05 19.45 3.27
CA LYS A 87 -17.44 19.66 2.82
C LYS A 87 -18.09 18.31 2.47
N ASP A 88 -18.33 18.04 1.19
CA ASP A 88 -18.91 16.80 0.66
C ASP A 88 -17.95 16.03 -0.26
N ILE A 89 -16.67 16.37 -0.18
CA ILE A 89 -15.63 15.80 -1.01
C ILE A 89 -14.65 15.02 -0.11
N TYR A 90 -14.45 13.75 -0.42
CA TYR A 90 -13.50 12.88 0.28
C TYR A 90 -12.18 12.83 -0.47
N ARG A 91 -11.05 13.06 0.21
CA ARG A 91 -9.73 13.00 -0.41
C ARG A 91 -8.73 12.26 0.47
N CYS A 92 -7.84 11.53 -0.18
CA CYS A 92 -6.68 10.92 0.46
C CYS A 92 -5.67 12.02 0.78
N THR A 93 -5.36 12.21 2.06
CA THR A 93 -4.40 13.24 2.51
C THR A 93 -2.95 12.90 2.16
N VAL A 94 -2.68 11.70 1.68
CA VAL A 94 -1.34 11.21 1.31
C VAL A 94 -1.26 10.82 -0.16
N ASN A 95 -2.09 11.39 -1.05
CA ASN A 95 -2.18 10.98 -2.45
C ASN A 95 -0.82 10.84 -3.16
N GLU A 96 0.09 11.81 -2.96
CA GLU A 96 1.41 11.83 -3.60
C GLU A 96 2.35 10.71 -3.10
N ILE A 97 2.20 10.30 -1.84
CA ILE A 97 3.05 9.31 -1.18
C ILE A 97 2.29 8.04 -0.82
N LYS A 98 1.11 7.82 -1.43
CA LYS A 98 0.23 6.70 -1.11
C LYS A 98 0.92 5.35 -1.38
N PRO A 99 0.52 4.28 -0.67
CA PRO A 99 1.05 2.95 -0.92
C PRO A 99 0.91 2.51 -2.37
N SER A 100 1.80 1.61 -2.79
CA SER A 100 1.85 1.14 -4.17
C SER A 100 0.58 0.41 -4.57
N VAL A 101 -0.02 -0.36 -3.67
CA VAL A 101 -1.34 -0.99 -3.88
C VAL A 101 -2.46 0.03 -4.14
N CYS A 102 -2.41 1.21 -3.50
CA CYS A 102 -3.38 2.29 -3.73
C CYS A 102 -3.15 3.03 -5.05
N LYS A 103 -1.92 2.98 -5.60
CA LYS A 103 -1.58 3.52 -6.92
C LYS A 103 -2.02 2.55 -8.03
N SER A 104 -1.88 1.25 -7.78
CA SER A 104 -2.21 0.19 -8.72
C SER A 104 -3.72 -0.09 -8.80
N TYR A 105 -4.49 0.21 -7.75
CA TYR A 105 -5.94 0.00 -7.71
C TYR A 105 -6.67 0.65 -8.91
N PRO A 106 -7.59 -0.05 -9.59
CA PRO A 106 -8.21 -1.34 -9.23
C PRO A 106 -7.52 -2.60 -9.76
N PHE A 107 -6.22 -2.54 -10.01
CA PHE A 107 -5.46 -3.63 -10.61
C PHE A 107 -4.43 -4.23 -9.66
N GLY A 108 -4.00 -5.44 -9.99
CA GLY A 108 -2.94 -6.16 -9.28
C GLY A 108 -2.36 -7.31 -10.10
N PHE A 109 -1.63 -8.19 -9.42
CA PHE A 109 -1.07 -9.40 -10.04
C PHE A 109 -1.74 -10.65 -9.48
N LYS A 110 -2.13 -11.57 -10.38
CA LYS A 110 -2.62 -12.91 -10.03
C LYS A 110 -1.88 -13.92 -10.91
N ASN A 111 -1.18 -14.87 -10.29
CA ASN A 111 -0.37 -15.87 -10.98
C ASN A 111 0.62 -15.26 -12.00
N GLY A 112 1.26 -14.15 -11.62
CA GLY A 112 2.22 -13.44 -12.48
C GLY A 112 1.61 -12.68 -13.66
N LYS A 113 0.28 -12.64 -13.77
CA LYS A 113 -0.43 -11.85 -14.79
C LYS A 113 -1.04 -10.61 -14.17
N PHE A 114 -0.94 -9.50 -14.90
CA PHE A 114 -1.67 -8.28 -14.58
C PHE A 114 -3.16 -8.51 -14.80
N ILE A 115 -3.98 -8.19 -13.80
CA ILE A 115 -5.43 -8.32 -13.88
C ILE A 115 -6.12 -7.13 -13.21
N GLN A 116 -7.31 -6.79 -13.69
CA GLN A 116 -8.27 -6.03 -12.90
C GLN A 116 -8.82 -6.93 -11.80
N MET A 117 -8.98 -6.40 -10.59
CA MET A 117 -9.55 -7.15 -9.47
C MET A 117 -11.02 -7.51 -9.75
N ASP A 118 -11.49 -8.63 -9.19
CA ASP A 118 -12.87 -9.10 -9.40
C ASP A 118 -13.90 -8.23 -8.62
N ASP A 119 -13.59 -7.90 -7.36
CA ASP A 119 -14.49 -7.15 -6.47
C ASP A 119 -14.14 -5.66 -6.40
N ILE A 120 -14.23 -4.94 -7.52
CA ILE A 120 -13.90 -3.50 -7.58
C ILE A 120 -15.09 -2.62 -7.18
N VAL A 121 -14.80 -1.59 -6.40
CA VAL A 121 -15.75 -0.47 -6.15
C VAL A 121 -15.38 0.78 -6.95
N CYS A 122 -14.42 0.66 -7.88
CA CYS A 122 -14.07 1.73 -8.80
C CYS A 122 -15.19 1.88 -9.83
N PRO A 123 -15.82 3.06 -9.98
CA PRO A 123 -16.91 3.25 -10.93
C PRO A 123 -16.42 3.43 -12.37
N THR A 124 -15.10 3.53 -12.59
CA THR A 124 -14.50 3.75 -13.89
C THR A 124 -14.38 2.43 -14.65
N ASP A 125 -14.82 2.44 -15.91
CA ASP A 125 -14.58 1.36 -16.86
C ASP A 125 -13.18 1.53 -17.46
N TRP A 126 -12.27 0.62 -17.13
CA TRP A 126 -10.86 0.74 -17.49
C TRP A 126 -10.49 -0.19 -18.64
N ASP A 127 -9.79 0.33 -19.64
CA ASP A 127 -9.03 -0.51 -20.57
C ASP A 127 -7.79 -1.06 -19.85
N THR A 128 -7.83 -2.36 -19.53
CA THR A 128 -6.75 -3.06 -18.83
C THR A 128 -5.42 -2.98 -19.58
N SER A 129 -5.43 -3.07 -20.92
CA SER A 129 -4.20 -3.08 -21.72
C SER A 129 -3.54 -1.70 -21.77
N ALA A 130 -4.37 -0.65 -21.92
CA ALA A 130 -3.89 0.73 -21.88
C ALA A 130 -3.36 1.09 -20.47
N PHE A 131 -4.06 0.68 -19.42
CA PHE A 131 -3.62 0.93 -18.05
C PHE A 131 -2.35 0.18 -17.70
N GLU A 132 -2.24 -1.11 -18.06
CA GLU A 132 -1.01 -1.89 -17.87
C GLU A 132 0.18 -1.19 -18.52
N SER A 133 0.01 -0.72 -19.76
CA SER A 133 1.06 -0.01 -20.49
C SER A 133 1.50 1.26 -19.76
N MET A 134 0.53 2.07 -19.29
CA MET A 134 0.80 3.30 -18.53
C MET A 134 1.46 3.03 -17.17
N MET A 135 1.08 1.95 -16.50
CA MET A 135 1.50 1.65 -15.12
C MET A 135 2.63 0.63 -15.03
N SER A 136 3.11 0.08 -16.15
CA SER A 136 4.13 -0.98 -16.23
C SER A 136 5.36 -0.72 -15.35
N ILE A 137 5.90 0.51 -15.36
CA ILE A 137 7.04 0.90 -14.52
C ILE A 137 6.67 0.84 -13.03
N HIS A 138 5.51 1.38 -12.66
CA HIS A 138 5.02 1.37 -11.28
C HIS A 138 4.76 -0.07 -10.80
N LEU A 139 4.13 -0.89 -11.64
CA LEU A 139 3.79 -2.28 -11.32
C LEU A 139 5.03 -3.16 -11.16
N LYS A 140 6.05 -2.96 -12.00
CA LYS A 140 7.34 -3.61 -11.84
C LYS A 140 7.97 -3.20 -10.51
N LYS A 141 7.99 -1.91 -10.22
CA LYS A 141 8.52 -1.38 -8.96
C LYS A 141 7.77 -1.93 -7.75
N ASP A 142 6.45 -1.97 -7.78
CA ASP A 142 5.60 -2.51 -6.72
C ASP A 142 5.95 -3.98 -6.45
N LYS A 143 6.09 -4.79 -7.51
CA LYS A 143 6.54 -6.18 -7.40
C LYS A 143 7.93 -6.30 -6.76
N ASP A 144 8.87 -5.47 -7.17
CA ASP A 144 10.24 -5.48 -6.63
C ASP A 144 10.26 -5.06 -5.15
N GLU A 145 9.46 -4.06 -4.76
CA GLU A 145 9.30 -3.60 -3.36
C GLU A 145 8.67 -4.70 -2.46
N TRP A 146 7.67 -5.43 -2.96
CA TRP A 146 7.11 -6.58 -2.23
C TRP A 146 8.12 -7.72 -2.09
N GLN A 147 8.82 -8.07 -3.16
CA GLN A 147 9.85 -9.12 -3.10
C GLN A 147 10.98 -8.76 -2.13
N PHE A 148 11.38 -7.48 -2.09
CA PHE A 148 12.32 -6.97 -1.09
C PHE A 148 11.76 -7.15 0.32
N TYR A 149 10.49 -6.80 0.53
CA TYR A 149 9.85 -6.91 1.84
C TYR A 149 9.80 -8.35 2.34
N ASP A 150 9.43 -9.31 1.50
CA ASP A 150 9.42 -10.73 1.85
C ASP A 150 10.81 -11.22 2.28
N ASN A 151 11.85 -10.82 1.54
CA ASN A 151 13.24 -11.14 1.87
C ASN A 151 13.69 -10.49 3.18
N LEU A 152 13.28 -9.25 3.44
CA LEU A 152 13.57 -8.51 4.66
C LEU A 152 12.91 -9.17 5.88
N VAL A 153 11.65 -9.60 5.75
CA VAL A 153 10.94 -10.32 6.81
C VAL A 153 11.61 -11.67 7.05
N ALA A 154 12.00 -12.40 6.01
CA ALA A 154 12.74 -13.64 6.14
C ALA A 154 14.11 -13.45 6.82
N GLU A 155 14.83 -12.36 6.53
CA GLU A 155 16.09 -11.98 7.20
C GLU A 155 15.83 -11.71 8.69
N TRP A 156 14.84 -10.88 9.01
CA TRP A 156 14.43 -10.57 10.38
C TRP A 156 14.07 -11.82 11.17
N ASN A 157 13.26 -12.70 10.58
CA ASN A 157 12.79 -13.93 11.21
C ASN A 157 13.92 -14.91 11.53
N LYS A 158 15.06 -14.85 10.80
CA LYS A 158 16.25 -15.68 11.05
C LYS A 158 17.12 -15.19 12.21
N ILE A 159 17.07 -13.91 12.57
CA ILE A 159 17.92 -13.29 13.60
C ILE A 159 17.23 -13.22 14.97
N ASP A 160 16.47 -14.26 15.33
CA ASP A 160 15.63 -14.32 16.52
C ASP A 160 14.62 -13.16 16.64
N GLY A 161 14.00 -12.76 15.52
CA GLY A 161 13.01 -11.68 15.48
C GLY A 161 11.89 -11.81 16.53
N ALA A 162 11.47 -13.03 16.85
CA ALA A 162 10.45 -13.32 17.85
C ALA A 162 10.80 -12.87 19.28
N LYS A 163 12.09 -12.60 19.59
CA LYS A 163 12.54 -12.08 20.89
C LYS A 163 12.60 -10.56 20.93
N LYS A 164 12.35 -9.88 19.80
CA LYS A 164 12.48 -8.43 19.64
C LYS A 164 11.09 -7.80 19.51
N SER A 165 11.03 -6.53 19.89
CA SER A 165 9.82 -5.72 19.77
C SER A 165 9.51 -5.34 18.34
N LEU A 166 8.23 -5.06 18.06
CA LEU A 166 7.81 -4.47 16.81
C LEU A 166 8.52 -3.14 16.49
N SER A 167 8.83 -2.33 17.51
CA SER A 167 9.58 -1.07 17.31
C SER A 167 11.00 -1.31 16.79
N GLU A 168 11.65 -2.39 17.23
CA GLU A 168 12.95 -2.81 16.69
C GLU A 168 12.84 -3.28 15.25
N PHE A 169 11.77 -4.01 14.90
CA PHE A 169 11.50 -4.37 13.51
C PHE A 169 11.35 -3.13 12.63
N PHE A 170 10.60 -2.11 13.08
CA PHE A 170 10.45 -0.87 12.32
C PHE A 170 11.78 -0.14 12.10
N LYS A 171 12.65 -0.08 13.11
CA LYS A 171 14.00 0.50 12.96
C LYS A 171 14.84 -0.29 11.97
N PHE A 172 14.83 -1.62 12.08
CA PHE A 172 15.54 -2.51 11.16
C PHE A 172 15.07 -2.30 9.72
N MET A 173 13.76 -2.31 9.51
CA MET A 173 13.13 -2.16 8.21
C MET A 173 13.41 -0.79 7.58
N ILE A 174 13.23 0.31 8.33
CA ILE A 174 13.49 1.68 7.84
C ILE A 174 14.96 1.82 7.42
N ASN A 175 15.90 1.30 8.21
CA ASN A 175 17.32 1.34 7.88
C ASN A 175 17.62 0.56 6.60
N ARG A 176 17.00 -0.61 6.41
CA ARG A 176 17.21 -1.45 5.23
C ARG A 176 16.70 -0.78 3.95
N VAL A 177 15.51 -0.18 4.00
CA VAL A 177 14.96 0.59 2.86
C VAL A 177 15.80 1.84 2.58
N ALA A 178 16.30 2.53 3.61
CA ALA A 178 17.16 3.69 3.41
C ALA A 178 18.47 3.32 2.67
N ILE A 179 19.02 2.14 2.96
CA ILE A 179 20.20 1.60 2.26
C ILE A 179 19.85 1.19 0.82
N ASP A 180 18.72 0.52 0.62
CA ASP A 180 18.23 0.11 -0.71
C ASP A 180 18.01 1.31 -1.65
N LEU A 181 17.53 2.43 -1.10
CA LEU A 181 17.29 3.67 -1.84
C LEU A 181 18.52 4.58 -1.93
N ALA A 182 19.62 4.25 -1.24
CA ALA A 182 20.84 5.06 -1.32
C ALA A 182 21.43 4.94 -2.74
N PRO A 183 21.93 6.04 -3.33
CA PRO A 183 22.65 5.96 -4.59
C PRO A 183 23.80 4.97 -4.45
N SER A 184 23.93 4.03 -5.40
CA SER A 184 25.11 3.18 -5.49
C SER A 184 26.35 4.07 -5.50
N GLN A 185 27.24 3.88 -4.52
CA GLN A 185 28.54 4.54 -4.50
C GLN A 185 29.39 4.10 -5.70
#